data_AF-A0A0K2AQZ4-F1
#
_entry.id   AF-A0A0K2AQZ4-F1
#
_cell.length_a   1.000
_cell.length_b   1.000
_cell.length_c   1.000
_cell.angle_alpha   90.00
_cell.angle_beta   90.00
_cell.angle_gamma   90.00
#
_symmetry.space_group_name_H-M   'P 1'
#
loop_
_entity.id
_entity.type
_entity.pdbx_description
1 polymer ?
#
loop_
_entity_poly.entity_id
_entity_poly.type
_entity_poly.pdbx_seq_one_letter_code
_entity_poly.pdbx_strand_id
1 'polypeptide(L)'
;MRPGVVQTFAALLGESVTDGHPARAYFTERYVRVRASMAEVLRAEYGDRLPGGLTPERAAPLIVAMLDGLQYQWLLDPASVDMPGAFRDFLTLLGEPVP
;
A
#
# COMPACT_ATOMS: atom_id res chain seq x y z
N MET A 1 14.53 2.36 -8.38
CA MET A 1 14.14 3.60 -7.65
C MET A 1 15.36 4.17 -6.94
N ARG A 2 15.43 5.48 -6.67
CA ARG A 2 16.54 6.07 -5.89
C ARG A 2 16.22 5.90 -4.40
N PRO A 3 16.97 5.11 -3.61
CA PRO A 3 16.62 4.80 -2.21
C PRO A 3 16.38 6.04 -1.36
N GLY A 4 17.19 7.09 -1.53
CA GLY A 4 17.04 8.35 -0.78
C GLY A 4 15.69 9.05 -0.98
N VAL A 5 15.09 8.96 -2.17
CA VAL A 5 13.75 9.55 -2.42
C VAL A 5 12.68 8.81 -1.63
N VAL A 6 12.77 7.48 -1.59
CA VAL A 6 11.83 6.62 -0.86
C VAL A 6 11.97 6.84 0.64
N GLN A 7 13.20 6.97 1.14
CA GLN A 7 13.50 7.28 2.54
C GLN A 7 12.91 8.63 2.97
N THR A 8 13.18 9.71 2.20
CA THR A 8 12.65 11.04 2.52
C THR A 8 11.11 11.05 2.47
N PHE A 9 10.52 10.36 1.49
CA PHE A 9 9.07 10.23 1.41
C PHE A 9 8.49 9.51 2.64
N ALA A 10 9.07 8.38 3.04
CA ALA A 10 8.64 7.60 4.19
C ALA A 10 8.77 8.39 5.51
N ALA A 11 9.87 9.12 5.71
CA ALA A 11 10.04 9.99 6.87
C ALA A 11 8.97 11.09 6.93
N LEU A 12 8.77 11.83 5.84
CA LEU A 12 7.75 12.89 5.75
C LEU A 12 6.34 12.35 5.94
N LEU A 13 6.05 11.16 5.40
CA LEU A 13 4.77 10.49 5.60
C LEU A 13 4.54 10.21 7.09
N GLY A 14 5.52 9.60 7.77
CA GLY A 14 5.48 9.31 9.20
C GLY A 14 5.30 10.58 10.05
N GLU A 15 6.05 11.65 9.75
CA GLU A 15 5.95 12.93 10.46
C GLU A 15 4.62 13.65 10.22
N SER A 16 4.01 13.46 9.04
CA SER A 16 2.76 14.14 8.65
C SER A 16 1.53 13.81 9.51
N VAL A 17 1.61 12.73 10.30
CA VAL A 17 0.51 12.33 11.21
C VAL A 17 0.44 13.20 12.45
N THR A 18 1.52 13.92 12.78
CA THR A 18 1.59 14.84 13.92
C THR A 18 0.73 16.10 13.70
N ASP A 19 0.27 16.69 14.80
CA ASP A 19 -0.60 17.87 14.76
C ASP A 19 0.13 19.09 14.18
N GLY A 20 -0.54 19.81 13.28
CA GLY A 20 0.00 21.01 12.65
C GLY A 20 1.08 20.78 11.59
N HIS A 21 1.41 19.53 11.25
CA HIS A 21 2.42 19.25 10.23
C HIS A 21 1.99 19.77 8.84
N PRO A 22 2.79 20.60 8.15
CA PRO A 22 2.40 21.25 6.89
C PRO A 22 2.11 20.25 5.76
N ALA A 23 2.73 19.07 5.78
CA ALA A 23 2.50 18.03 4.78
C ALA A 23 1.22 17.21 4.99
N ARG A 24 0.49 17.37 6.11
CA ARG A 24 -0.69 16.55 6.45
C ARG A 24 -1.74 16.56 5.34
N ALA A 25 -2.05 17.74 4.79
CA ALA A 25 -3.04 17.88 3.73
C ALA A 25 -2.61 17.12 2.47
N TYR A 26 -1.34 17.28 2.06
CA TYR A 26 -0.78 16.57 0.90
C TYR A 26 -0.92 15.04 1.03
N PHE A 27 -0.50 14.47 2.17
CA PHE A 27 -0.56 13.02 2.37
C PHE A 27 -2.00 12.50 2.49
N THR A 28 -2.89 13.29 3.09
CA THR A 28 -4.33 12.95 3.15
C THR A 28 -4.93 12.82 1.75
N GLU A 29 -4.75 13.84 0.91
CA GLU A 29 -5.24 13.83 -0.47
C GLU A 29 -4.57 12.73 -1.30
N ARG A 30 -3.26 12.52 -1.09
CA ARG A 30 -2.54 11.44 -1.73
C ARG A 30 -3.17 10.09 -1.40
N TYR A 31 -3.45 9.79 -0.14
CA TYR A 31 -4.09 8.52 0.23
C TYR A 31 -5.49 8.37 -0.35
N VAL A 32 -6.26 9.45 -0.49
CA VAL A 32 -7.54 9.41 -1.21
C VAL A 32 -7.31 8.95 -2.65
N ARG A 33 -6.39 9.57 -3.38
CA ARG A 33 -6.08 9.20 -4.78
C ARG A 33 -5.51 7.79 -4.91
N VAL A 34 -4.59 7.40 -4.05
CA VAL A 34 -3.93 6.08 -4.09
C VAL A 34 -4.93 4.97 -3.81
N ARG A 35 -5.80 5.11 -2.80
CA ARG A 35 -6.85 4.12 -2.50
C ARG A 35 -7.88 4.01 -3.62
N ALA A 36 -8.30 5.15 -4.20
CA ALA A 36 -9.19 5.15 -5.34
C ALA A 36 -8.57 4.48 -6.56
N SER A 37 -7.33 4.84 -6.91
CA SER A 37 -6.62 4.22 -8.03
C SER A 37 -6.41 2.72 -7.83
N MET A 38 -6.12 2.28 -6.61
CA MET A 38 -5.99 0.85 -6.30
C MET A 38 -7.34 0.12 -6.42
N ALA A 39 -8.44 0.74 -5.95
CA ALA A 39 -9.77 0.16 -6.14
C ALA A 39 -10.13 0.01 -7.62
N GLU A 40 -9.77 0.98 -8.47
CA GLU A 40 -9.99 0.87 -9.92
C GLU A 40 -9.16 -0.26 -10.55
N VAL A 41 -7.90 -0.44 -10.14
CA VAL A 41 -7.08 -1.57 -10.59
C VAL A 41 -7.70 -2.90 -10.20
N LEU A 42 -8.11 -3.04 -8.94
CA LEU A 42 -8.76 -4.27 -8.46
C LEU A 42 -10.10 -4.53 -9.16
N ARG A 43 -10.86 -3.47 -9.45
CA ARG A 43 -12.11 -3.56 -10.20
C ARG A 43 -11.88 -4.00 -11.64
N ALA A 44 -10.86 -3.48 -12.30
CA ALA A 44 -10.52 -3.88 -13.66
C ALA A 44 -10.11 -5.36 -13.74
N GLU A 45 -9.43 -5.87 -12.72
CA GLU A 45 -8.95 -7.26 -12.69
C GLU A 45 -10.03 -8.26 -12.22
N TYR A 46 -10.74 -7.96 -11.13
CA TYR A 46 -11.64 -8.92 -10.47
C TYR A 46 -13.14 -8.54 -10.55
N GLY A 47 -13.48 -7.36 -11.06
CA GLY A 47 -14.85 -6.84 -11.06
C GLY A 47 -15.27 -6.29 -9.68
N ASP A 48 -16.55 -6.42 -9.34
CA ASP A 48 -17.12 -5.81 -8.13
C ASP A 48 -16.73 -6.52 -6.82
N ARG A 49 -16.17 -7.73 -6.91
CA ARG A 49 -15.71 -8.50 -5.75
C ARG A 49 -14.46 -9.29 -6.08
N LEU A 50 -13.48 -9.20 -5.18
CA LEU A 50 -12.31 -10.06 -5.19
C LEU A 50 -12.70 -11.50 -4.82
N PRO A 51 -11.84 -12.49 -5.14
CA PRO A 51 -12.07 -13.89 -4.78
C PRO A 51 -12.44 -14.14 -3.31
N GLY A 52 -11.83 -13.41 -2.37
CA GLY A 52 -12.14 -13.46 -0.93
C GLY A 52 -13.41 -12.72 -0.51
N GLY A 53 -14.20 -12.20 -1.45
CA GLY A 53 -15.51 -11.59 -1.22
C GLY A 53 -15.50 -10.11 -0.84
N LEU A 54 -14.33 -9.50 -0.63
CA LEU A 54 -14.21 -8.06 -0.42
C LEU A 54 -14.51 -7.29 -1.71
N THR A 55 -15.09 -6.09 -1.57
CA THR A 55 -15.17 -5.15 -2.69
C THR A 55 -13.81 -4.48 -2.91
N PRO A 56 -13.52 -3.99 -4.13
CA PRO A 56 -12.31 -3.22 -4.41
C PRO A 56 -12.03 -2.09 -3.42
N GLU A 57 -13.05 -1.33 -3.02
CA GLU A 57 -12.94 -0.20 -2.07
C GLU A 57 -12.53 -0.65 -0.67
N ARG A 58 -12.87 -1.88 -0.29
CA ARG A 58 -12.52 -2.45 1.02
C ARG A 58 -11.15 -3.11 0.99
N ALA A 59 -10.75 -3.70 -0.13
CA ALA A 59 -9.45 -4.34 -0.30
C ALA A 59 -8.33 -3.33 -0.56
N ALA A 60 -8.58 -2.28 -1.35
CA ALA A 60 -7.61 -1.25 -1.70
C ALA A 60 -6.87 -0.63 -0.49
N PRO A 61 -7.54 -0.13 0.57
CA PRO A 61 -6.84 0.42 1.72
C PRO A 61 -5.97 -0.63 2.45
N LEU A 62 -6.36 -1.90 2.45
CA LEU A 62 -5.59 -2.98 3.08
C LEU A 62 -4.30 -3.26 2.31
N ILE A 63 -4.39 -3.33 0.98
CA ILE A 63 -3.23 -3.50 0.11
C ILE A 63 -2.26 -2.34 0.27
N VAL A 64 -2.76 -1.10 0.26
CA VAL A 64 -1.92 0.10 0.42
C VAL A 64 -1.23 0.09 1.78
N ALA A 65 -1.95 -0.22 2.86
CA ALA A 65 -1.38 -0.28 4.21
C ALA A 65 -0.28 -1.36 4.34
N MET A 66 -0.49 -2.53 3.73
CA MET A 66 0.53 -3.58 3.67
C MET A 66 1.77 -3.08 2.91
N LEU A 67 1.59 -2.49 1.71
CA LEU A 67 2.71 -2.02 0.90
C LEU A 67 3.53 -0.95 1.62
N ASP A 68 2.88 -0.02 2.32
CA ASP A 68 3.56 0.97 3.16
C ASP A 68 4.36 0.30 4.28
N GLY A 69 3.77 -0.69 4.97
CA GLY A 69 4.46 -1.45 6.02
C GLY A 69 5.66 -2.25 5.52
N LEU A 70 5.54 -2.90 4.36
CA LEU A 70 6.65 -3.61 3.71
C LEU A 70 7.76 -2.67 3.27
N GLN A 71 7.41 -1.47 2.79
CA GLN A 71 8.39 -0.46 2.42
C GLN A 71 9.22 -0.02 3.63
N TYR A 72 8.61 0.21 4.80
CA TYR A 72 9.37 0.54 6.02
C TYR A 72 10.31 -0.59 6.44
N GLN A 73 9.85 -1.83 6.44
CA GLN A 73 10.68 -2.97 6.80
C GLN A 73 11.86 -3.13 5.82
N TRP A 74 11.60 -3.02 4.52
CA TRP A 74 12.65 -3.08 3.50
C TRP A 74 13.64 -1.93 3.62
N LEU A 75 13.19 -0.72 3.97
CA LEU A 75 14.10 0.42 4.19
C LEU A 75 15.04 0.21 5.39
N LEU A 76 14.58 -0.52 6.42
CA LEU A 76 15.36 -0.82 7.63
C LEU A 76 16.30 -2.01 7.44
N ASP A 77 15.84 -3.07 6.76
CA ASP A 77 16.62 -4.27 6.47
C ASP A 77 16.28 -4.82 5.07
N PRO A 78 16.89 -4.29 4.01
CA PRO A 78 16.59 -4.69 2.64
C PRO A 78 16.89 -6.16 2.34
N ALA A 79 17.77 -6.79 3.13
CA ALA A 79 18.24 -8.15 2.89
C ALA A 79 17.27 -9.21 3.41
N SER A 80 16.41 -8.88 4.37
CA SER A 80 15.46 -9.82 4.98
C SER A 80 14.03 -9.71 4.43
N VAL A 81 13.72 -8.69 3.62
CA VAL A 81 12.35 -8.45 3.12
C VAL A 81 12.22 -8.77 1.63
N ASP A 82 11.58 -9.88 1.30
CA ASP A 82 11.07 -10.18 -0.04
C ASP A 82 9.71 -9.49 -0.26
N MET A 83 9.75 -8.22 -0.72
CA MET A 83 8.52 -7.46 -0.99
C MET A 83 7.60 -8.13 -2.03
N PRO A 84 8.10 -8.60 -3.20
CA PRO A 84 7.27 -9.34 -4.14
C PRO A 84 6.63 -10.62 -3.57
N GLY A 85 7.38 -11.38 -2.77
CA GLY A 85 6.87 -12.57 -2.09
C GLY A 85 5.73 -12.23 -1.13
N ALA A 86 5.97 -11.31 -0.20
CA ALA A 86 4.97 -10.88 0.77
C ALA A 86 3.69 -10.33 0.11
N PHE A 87 3.82 -9.62 -1.02
CA PHE A 87 2.66 -9.14 -1.78
C PHE A 87 1.82 -10.30 -2.33
N ARG A 88 2.45 -11.33 -2.92
CA ARG A 88 1.75 -12.53 -3.41
C ARG A 88 1.09 -13.31 -2.27
N ASP A 89 1.78 -13.45 -1.14
CA ASP A 89 1.23 -14.13 0.03
C ASP A 89 -0.02 -13.41 0.55
N PHE A 90 -0.01 -12.08 0.55
CA PHE A 90 -1.17 -11.30 0.95
C PHE A 90 -2.34 -11.41 -0.03
N LEU A 91 -2.09 -11.43 -1.33
CA LEU A 91 -3.12 -11.69 -2.33
C LEU A 91 -3.76 -13.08 -2.14
N THR A 92 -2.96 -14.07 -1.75
CA THR A 92 -3.46 -15.40 -1.37
C THR A 92 -4.41 -15.33 -0.18
N LEU A 93 -4.10 -14.51 0.84
CA LEU A 93 -5.01 -14.27 1.97
C LEU A 93 -6.32 -13.60 1.56
N LEU A 94 -6.29 -12.79 0.49
CA LEU A 94 -7.49 -12.22 -0.13
C LEU A 94 -8.24 -13.21 -1.03
N GLY A 95 -7.87 -14.49 -1.00
CA GLY A 95 -8.51 -15.58 -1.71
C GLY A 95 -8.07 -15.73 -3.17
N GLU A 96 -7.07 -14.97 -3.62
CA GLU A 96 -6.54 -15.13 -4.97
C GLU A 96 -5.77 -16.46 -5.09
N PRO A 97 -6.06 -17.29 -6.10
CA PRO A 97 -5.30 -18.50 -6.33
C PRO A 97 -3.86 -18.14 -6.76
N VAL A 98 -2.87 -18.73 -6.09
CA VAL A 98 -1.47 -18.59 -6.49
C VAL A 98 -1.22 -19.34 -7.79
N PRO A 99 -0.59 -18.73 -8.81
CA PRO A 99 -0.20 -19.43 -10.03
C PRO A 99 0.87 -20.51 -9.80
#